data_AF-A0A3D1YIH3-F1
#
_entry.id   AF-A0A3D1YIH3-F1
#
_cell.length_a   1.000
_cell.length_b   1.000
_cell.length_c   1.000
_cell.angle_alpha   90.00
_cell.angle_beta   90.00
_cell.angle_gamma   90.00
#
_symmetry.space_group_name_H-M   'P 1'
#
loop_
_entity.id
_entity.type
_entity.pdbx_description
1 polymer ?
#
loop_
_entity_poly.entity_id
_entity_poly.type
_entity_poly.pdbx_seq_one_letter_code
_entity_poly.pdbx_strand_id
1 'polypeptide(L)' 'MTKLPKFRDAKVLVIGDVMLDRFWQGAATRISPEAPVPVVKVAGVDDRPGGAGNVAI' A
#
# COMPACT_ATOMS: atom_id res chain seq x y z
N MET A 1 -30.09 -25.71 -3.99
CA MET A 1 -29.19 -24.54 -3.82
C MET A 1 -27.97 -24.99 -3.03
N THR A 2 -26.80 -25.02 -3.66
CA THR A 2 -25.56 -25.48 -3.03
C THR A 2 -25.11 -24.45 -2.00
N LYS A 3 -25.01 -24.85 -0.74
CA LYS A 3 -24.55 -23.99 0.36
C LYS A 3 -23.06 -23.69 0.13
N LEU A 4 -22.69 -22.40 0.09
CA LEU A 4 -21.28 -22.02 0.04
C LEU A 4 -20.57 -22.52 1.31
N PRO A 5 -19.32 -22.99 1.21
CA PRO A 5 -18.56 -23.45 2.37
C PRO A 5 -18.29 -22.29 3.33
N LYS A 6 -18.03 -22.62 4.59
CA LYS A 6 -17.63 -21.63 5.59
C LYS A 6 -16.23 -21.13 5.25
N PHE A 7 -16.09 -19.85 4.91
CA PHE A 7 -14.78 -19.25 4.59
C PHE A 7 -13.74 -19.40 5.70
N ARG A 8 -14.18 -19.50 6.96
CA ARG A 8 -13.31 -19.74 8.12
C ARG A 8 -12.51 -21.04 8.04
N ASP A 9 -13.02 -22.03 7.31
CA ASP A 9 -12.39 -23.35 7.18
C ASP A 9 -11.53 -23.45 5.90
N ALA A 10 -11.52 -22.41 5.06
CA ALA A 10 -10.77 -22.39 3.82
C ALA A 10 -9.28 -22.10 4.08
N LYS A 11 -8.41 -22.95 3.53
CA LYS A 11 -6.96 -22.71 3.49
C LYS A 11 -6.59 -22.18 2.11
N VAL A 12 -5.98 -21.00 2.06
CA VAL A 12 -5.57 -20.34 0.81
C VAL A 12 -4.06 -20.22 0.79
N LEU A 13 -3.44 -20.62 -0.34
CA LEU A 13 -2.02 -20.42 -0.61
C LEU A 13 -1.87 -19.25 -1.58
N VAL A 14 -1.21 -18.18 -1.15
CA VAL A 14 -0.88 -17.02 -1.99
C VAL A 14 0.56 -17.17 -2.47
N ILE A 15 0.78 -17.10 -3.78
CA ILE A 15 2.12 -17.15 -4.41
C ILE A 15 2.26 -15.91 -5.28
N GLY A 16 3.33 -15.15 -5.06
CA GLY A 16 3.65 -13.94 -5.83
C GLY A 16 4.62 -13.06 -5.06
N ASP A 17 4.97 -11.92 -5.65
CA ASP A 17 5.94 -11.01 -5.06
C ASP A 17 5.32 -10.16 -3.95
N VAL A 18 6.04 -10.03 -2.84
CA VAL A 18 5.69 -9.13 -1.74
C VAL A 18 6.42 -7.81 -1.96
N MET A 19 5.72 -6.71 -1.72
CA MET A 19 6.27 -5.36 -1.76
C MET A 19 5.77 -4.55 -0.58
N LEU A 20 6.39 -3.39 -0.33
CA LEU A 20 5.97 -2.45 0.70
C LEU A 20 5.37 -1.21 0.02
N ASP A 21 4.11 -0.94 0.31
CA ASP A 21 3.45 0.28 -0.12
C ASP A 21 3.67 1.35 0.96
N ARG A 22 4.54 2.32 0.66
CA ARG A 22 4.84 3.45 1.56
C ARG A 22 4.18 4.72 1.07
N PHE A 23 3.38 5.33 1.93
CA PHE A 23 2.68 6.57 1.67
C PHE A 23 3.33 7.72 2.44
N TRP A 24 3.83 8.73 1.73
CA TRP A 24 4.30 9.98 2.33
C TRP A 24 3.22 11.04 2.25
N GLN A 25 2.90 11.63 3.40
CA GLN A 25 1.92 12.70 3.52
C GLN A 25 2.62 13.98 3.95
N GLY A 26 2.30 15.10 3.29
CA GLY A 26 2.94 16.38 3.56
C GLY A 26 2.41 17.49 2.68
N ALA A 27 2.62 18.75 3.09
CA ALA A 27 2.21 19.91 2.31
C ALA A 27 3.30 20.29 1.29
N ALA A 28 2.88 20.64 0.07
CA ALA A 28 3.75 21.16 -0.99
C ALA A 28 3.52 22.67 -1.17
N THR A 29 4.17 23.50 -0.35
CA THR A 29 3.89 24.94 -0.30
C THR A 29 4.79 25.80 -1.18
N ARG A 30 5.80 25.20 -1.84
CA ARG A 30 6.73 25.93 -2.72
C ARG A 30 7.25 25.07 -3.88
N ILE A 31 7.75 25.74 -4.90
CA ILE A 31 8.47 25.14 -6.03
C ILE A 31 9.98 25.16 -5.75
N SER A 32 10.70 24.16 -6.24
CA SER A 32 12.16 24.09 -6.13
C SER A 32 12.81 25.18 -6.99
N PRO A 33 13.86 25.87 -6.50
CA PRO A 33 14.63 26.80 -7.32
C PRO A 33 15.49 26.09 -8.39
N GLU A 34 15.79 24.80 -8.21
CA GLU A 34 16.67 24.02 -9.09
C GLU A 34 15.94 23.39 -10.29
N ALA A 35 14.61 23.24 -10.19
CA ALA A 35 13.78 22.65 -11.24
C ALA A 35 12.31 23.01 -11.00
N PRO A 36 11.44 23.04 -12.03
CA PRO A 36 10.02 23.35 -11.91
C PRO A 36 9.22 22.18 -11.30
N VAL A 37 9.60 21.74 -10.10
CA VAL A 37 8.98 20.64 -9.35
C VAL A 37 8.60 21.09 -7.93
N PRO A 38 7.46 20.63 -7.38
CA PRO A 38 7.05 20.95 -6.02
C PRO A 38 7.95 20.29 -4.98
N VAL A 39 8.18 20.98 -3.87
CA VAL A 39 8.88 20.40 -2.70
C VAL A 39 7.85 20.04 -1.64
N VAL A 40 7.71 18.74 -1.36
CA VAL A 40 6.83 18.23 -0.31
C VAL A 40 7.55 18.24 1.03
N LYS A 41 7.01 18.95 2.03
CA LYS A 41 7.45 18.82 3.42
C LYS A 41 6.72 17.64 4.06
N VAL A 42 7.36 16.48 4.06
CA VAL A 42 6.79 15.25 4.65
C VAL A 42 6.53 15.44 6.14
N ALA A 43 5.31 15.13 6.57
CA ALA A 43 4.83 15.22 7.95
C ALA A 43 4.33 13.87 8.48
N GLY A 44 4.12 12.87 7.62
CA GLY A 44 3.69 11.54 8.00
C GLY A 44 4.11 10.48 7.00
N VAL A 45 4.27 9.25 7.50
CA VAL A 45 4.58 8.05 6.71
C VAL A 45 3.65 6.93 7.17
N ASP A 46 2.97 6.29 6.24
CA ASP A 46 2.15 5.09 6.47
C ASP A 46 2.66 3.94 5.60
N ASP A 47 2.92 2.79 6.22
CA ASP A 47 3.54 1.63 5.59
C ASP A 47 2.52 0.48 5.58
N ARG A 48 2.27 -0.11 4.41
CA ARG A 48 1.30 -1.20 4.23
C ARG A 48 1.92 -2.34 3.43
N PRO A 49 1.58 -3.60 3.72
CA PRO A 49 1.97 -4.70 2.85
C PRO A 49 1.33 -4.50 1.48
N GLY A 50 2.14 -4.59 0.42
CA GLY A 50 1.72 -4.50 -0.98
C GLY A 50 1.91 -5.83 -1.70
N GLY A 51 1.44 -5.89 -2.95
CA GLY A 51 1.55 -7.08 -3.79
C GLY A 51 0.88 -8.30 -3.16
N ALA A 52 1.54 -9.47 -3.20
CA ALA A 52 1.07 -10.69 -2.55
C ALA A 52 0.89 -10.52 -1.03
N GLY A 53 1.60 -9.57 -0.41
CA GLY A 53 1.43 -9.22 1.00
C GLY A 53 0.03 -8.70 1.29
N ASN A 54 -0.50 -7.80 0.46
CA ASN A 54 -1.85 -7.26 0.61
C ASN A 54 -2.94 -8.32 0.38
N VAL A 55 -2.69 -9.30 -0.50
CA VAL A 55 -3.63 -10.38 -0.81
C VAL A 55 -3.75 -11.40 0.32
N ALA A 56 -2.72 -11.54 1.16
CA ALA A 56 -2.65 -12.54 2.21
C ALA A 56 -3.26 -12.10 3.57
N ILE A 57 -3.72 -10.85 3.69
CA ILE A 57 -4.29 -10.26 4.93
C ILE A 57 -5.82 -10.35 4.92
#